data_AF-A0A1L9WYE5-F1
#
_entry.id   AF-A0A1L9WYE5-F1
#
_cell.length_a   1.000
_cell.length_b   1.000
_cell.length_c   1.000
_cell.angle_alpha   90.00
_cell.angle_beta   90.00
_cell.angle_gamma   90.00
#
_symmetry.space_group_name_H-M   'P 1'
#
loop_
_entity.id
_entity.type
_entity.pdbx_description
1 polymer ?
#
loop_
_entity_poly.entity_id
_entity_poly.type
_entity_poly.pdbx_seq_one_letter_code
_entity_poly.pdbx_strand_id
1 'polypeptide(L)'
;MLWVAALDDRAFALPISPPQRKKICQFLCALTIRLLRPLIHVSFKDSEGATASEAAYAGLGPEGPPTTVHHPFEAGGDDRGLVGPAGSLDDVITYIHVASIISSSEQKAASMRWWHAAFTLARELKLNQEIEVVPNEDSHHTDGSSPSFDYSLAGWSGVDTGPFFDYSNPARPSLNCVCDRSHDVRTTITEEHREERRRTWWLLYIMDRHLALCYNRPLALLDAESEDLLLPLDEGSWQAGNIHSNSPKTDGPQCLLSGEKNKRRVFPNFVCHDHSIFDLNQARNHPMLGTRFNGKDAWDSHVSEVLRQLDIYKASLTTFAAIASDPDGPMPGAFPPKPDQQPTEASLAQAYAWHTQTVISYASYLVHVLHILLVGKWDPVSLIEDKDFWTSSPAFASTISHVLEAADSVDHILRYDPDISFIPYFFGIQLLQGSFLLLLIVERLQKEAGDGILNACEVMIRATESCVVTLNTEYQRNFRQVMRSAVAQARGRPVNYSEIRHRRKAVLALYRWTRKGTGLAL
;
A
#
# COMPACT_ATOMS: atom_id res chain seq x y z
N MET A 1 -3.49 7.26 14.15
CA MET A 1 -4.69 6.40 14.33
C MET A 1 -6.00 7.17 14.42
N LEU A 2 -6.20 8.10 15.36
CA LEU A 2 -7.48 8.85 15.47
C LEU A 2 -7.89 9.58 14.19
N TRP A 3 -6.93 10.16 13.46
CA TRP A 3 -7.20 10.80 12.17
C TRP A 3 -7.74 9.82 11.13
N VAL A 4 -7.13 8.62 11.03
CA VAL A 4 -7.59 7.54 10.13
C VAL A 4 -9.02 7.15 10.47
N ALA A 5 -9.28 6.87 11.75
CA ALA A 5 -10.61 6.50 12.21
C ALA A 5 -11.66 7.61 11.98
N ALA A 6 -11.25 8.88 11.96
CA ALA A 6 -12.18 9.99 11.73
C ALA A 6 -12.67 10.05 10.28
N LEU A 7 -11.91 9.49 9.33
CA LEU A 7 -12.27 9.41 7.92
C LEU A 7 -13.27 8.29 7.63
N ASP A 8 -13.32 7.26 8.48
CA ASP A 8 -14.28 6.19 8.37
C ASP A 8 -15.55 6.51 9.18
N ASP A 9 -16.69 6.52 8.49
CA ASP A 9 -17.98 6.72 9.13
C ASP A 9 -18.32 5.59 10.12
N ARG A 10 -17.76 4.39 9.93
CA ARG A 10 -18.04 3.18 10.72
C ARG A 10 -17.12 3.03 11.93
N ALA A 11 -15.92 3.62 11.92
CA ALA A 11 -14.88 3.35 12.92
C ALA A 11 -15.21 3.87 14.32
N PHE A 12 -15.92 5.00 14.44
CA PHE A 12 -16.22 5.59 15.75
C PHE A 12 -17.58 5.19 16.33
N ALA A 13 -18.49 4.60 15.55
CA ALA A 13 -19.89 4.35 15.96
C ALA A 13 -20.58 5.56 16.64
N LEU A 14 -20.06 6.77 16.43
CA LEU A 14 -20.57 8.02 16.98
C LEU A 14 -21.38 8.74 15.90
N PRO A 15 -22.55 9.31 16.23
CA PRO A 15 -23.35 10.10 15.31
C PRO A 15 -22.69 11.47 15.08
N ILE A 16 -21.64 11.51 14.26
CA ILE A 16 -20.93 12.73 13.87
C ILE A 16 -21.49 13.21 12.53
N SER A 17 -21.96 14.45 12.46
CA SER A 17 -22.42 15.00 11.19
C SER A 17 -21.26 15.18 10.19
N PRO A 18 -21.47 15.04 8.86
CA PRO A 18 -20.43 15.23 7.85
C PRO A 18 -19.61 16.54 8.00
N PRO A 19 -20.20 17.73 8.28
CA PRO A 19 -19.41 18.94 8.47
C PRO A 19 -18.56 18.92 9.74
N GLN A 20 -19.04 18.31 10.83
CA GLN A 20 -18.25 18.15 12.06
C GLN A 20 -17.10 17.17 11.84
N ARG A 21 -17.34 16.05 11.14
CA ARG A 21 -16.31 15.10 10.77
C ARG A 21 -15.21 15.77 9.95
N LYS A 22 -15.57 16.59 8.97
CA LYS A 22 -14.60 17.36 8.19
C LYS A 22 -13.72 18.24 9.09
N LYS A 23 -14.30 18.96 10.06
CA LYS A 23 -13.56 19.79 11.02
C LYS A 23 -12.63 18.95 11.90
N ILE A 24 -13.10 17.80 12.40
CA ILE A 24 -12.30 16.86 13.20
C ILE A 24 -11.12 16.33 12.37
N CYS A 25 -11.36 15.88 11.14
CA CYS A 25 -10.29 15.41 10.25
C CYS A 25 -9.27 16.51 9.95
N GLN A 26 -9.70 17.74 9.70
CA GLN A 26 -8.80 18.88 9.49
C GLN A 26 -7.96 19.18 10.73
N PHE A 27 -8.57 19.22 11.91
CA PHE A 27 -7.87 19.44 13.17
C PHE A 27 -6.86 18.33 13.46
N LEU A 28 -7.27 17.06 13.33
CA LEU A 28 -6.39 15.91 13.57
C LEU A 28 -5.24 15.86 12.55
N CYS A 29 -5.49 16.18 11.28
CA CYS A 29 -4.45 16.33 10.26
C CYS A 29 -3.41 17.38 10.68
N ALA A 30 -3.86 18.60 10.99
CA ALA A 30 -2.98 19.70 11.38
C ALA A 30 -2.20 19.37 12.66
N LEU A 31 -2.85 18.75 13.64
CA LEU A 31 -2.22 18.30 14.88
C LEU A 31 -1.15 17.24 14.60
N THR A 32 -1.45 16.22 13.80
CA THR A 32 -0.49 15.17 13.42
C THR A 32 0.73 15.78 12.72
N ILE A 33 0.53 16.64 11.72
CA ILE A 33 1.63 17.28 11.01
C ILE A 33 2.47 18.16 11.96
N ARG A 34 1.84 18.90 12.87
CA ARG A 34 2.54 19.73 13.84
C ARG A 34 3.35 18.91 14.86
N LEU A 35 2.80 17.79 15.33
CA LEU A 35 3.47 16.89 16.28
C LEU A 35 4.66 16.17 15.65
N LEU A 36 4.57 15.83 14.37
CA LEU A 36 5.66 15.20 13.62
C LEU A 36 6.90 16.10 13.50
N ARG A 37 6.78 17.42 13.75
CA ARG A 37 7.84 18.42 13.56
C ARG A 37 8.75 18.07 12.37
N PRO A 38 8.21 17.86 11.17
CA PRO A 38 8.93 17.11 10.15
C PRO A 38 10.22 17.85 9.79
N LEU A 39 11.34 17.13 9.80
CA LEU A 39 12.63 17.53 9.22
C LEU A 39 12.57 17.85 7.72
N ILE A 40 11.37 17.93 7.14
CA ILE A 40 11.12 18.11 5.71
C ILE A 40 10.15 19.27 5.57
N HIS A 41 10.71 20.45 5.28
CA HIS A 41 9.98 21.69 5.04
C HIS A 41 8.83 21.51 4.04
N VAL A 42 7.59 21.53 4.54
CA VAL A 42 6.42 21.88 3.73
C VAL A 42 5.54 22.81 4.57
N SER A 43 5.76 24.12 4.42
CA SER A 43 4.77 25.09 4.88
C SER A 43 3.55 24.94 3.98
N PHE A 44 2.46 24.38 4.51
CA PHE A 44 1.14 24.52 3.92
C PHE A 44 0.71 25.97 4.14
N LYS A 45 1.16 26.88 3.26
CA LYS A 45 0.52 28.19 3.16
C LYS A 45 -0.80 27.98 2.45
N ASP A 46 -1.89 28.22 3.17
CA ASP A 46 -3.22 28.36 2.61
C ASP A 46 -3.17 29.37 1.45
N SER A 47 -3.56 28.92 0.28
CA SER A 47 -3.70 29.77 -0.91
C SER A 47 -4.98 30.58 -0.80
N GLU A 48 -4.96 31.64 0.00
CA GLU A 48 -5.85 32.79 -0.20
C GLU A 48 -5.05 33.93 -0.84
N GLY A 49 -5.37 34.24 -2.09
CA GLY A 49 -4.76 35.32 -2.82
C GLY A 49 -5.22 36.68 -2.33
N ALA A 50 -4.30 37.62 -2.21
CA ALA A 50 -4.57 39.03 -2.46
C ALA A 50 -3.29 39.75 -2.88
N THR A 51 -3.43 40.52 -3.96
CA THR A 51 -2.45 41.36 -4.65
C THR A 51 -2.00 42.57 -3.83
N ALA A 52 -0.85 43.10 -4.21
CA ALA A 52 -0.12 44.25 -3.65
C ALA A 52 -0.91 45.54 -3.40
N SER A 53 -0.50 46.31 -2.37
CA SER A 53 0.03 47.68 -2.49
C SER A 53 0.36 48.28 -1.11
N GLU A 54 1.49 48.99 -1.02
CA GLU A 54 1.88 49.88 0.08
C GLU A 54 0.91 51.06 0.25
N ALA A 55 0.75 51.55 1.50
CA ALA A 55 0.93 52.96 1.87
C ALA A 55 0.73 53.16 3.39
N ALA A 56 1.64 53.92 4.01
CA ALA A 56 1.61 54.37 5.40
C ALA A 56 0.54 55.46 5.64
N TYR A 57 -0.02 55.55 6.85
CA TYR A 57 -0.20 56.81 7.62
C TYR A 57 -0.75 56.53 9.03
N ALA A 58 -0.36 57.38 9.98
CA ALA A 58 -0.57 57.30 11.43
C ALA A 58 -1.87 57.95 11.94
N GLY A 59 -2.33 57.55 13.14
CA GLY A 59 -2.98 58.46 14.11
C GLY A 59 -4.30 58.05 14.80
N LEU A 60 -4.20 57.77 16.12
CA LEU A 60 -5.15 57.99 17.26
C LEU A 60 -6.67 57.62 17.14
N GLY A 61 -7.19 56.66 17.93
CA GLY A 61 -7.85 56.92 19.24
C GLY A 61 -9.06 55.98 19.47
N PRO A 62 -9.62 55.85 20.70
CA PRO A 62 -9.84 54.55 21.38
C PRO A 62 -11.30 54.10 21.55
N GLU A 63 -11.51 52.78 21.74
CA GLU A 63 -12.37 52.11 22.76
C GLU A 63 -12.77 50.68 22.31
N GLY A 64 -12.53 49.68 23.17
CA GLY A 64 -13.08 48.34 23.00
C GLY A 64 -12.80 47.42 24.20
N PRO A 65 -13.83 46.71 24.69
CA PRO A 65 -13.64 45.34 25.18
C PRO A 65 -14.81 44.40 24.79
N PRO A 66 -14.76 43.06 25.02
CA PRO A 66 -13.67 42.25 25.59
C PRO A 66 -13.27 40.99 24.77
N THR A 67 -12.03 40.56 25.02
CA THR A 67 -11.55 39.16 25.14
C THR A 67 -11.77 38.16 24.02
N THR A 68 -10.81 38.08 23.10
CA THR A 68 -10.45 36.82 22.43
C THR A 68 -9.71 35.91 23.40
N VAL A 69 -10.23 34.69 23.57
CA VAL A 69 -9.61 33.60 24.30
C VAL A 69 -8.23 33.32 23.68
N HIS A 70 -7.18 33.67 24.41
CA HIS A 70 -5.82 33.23 24.11
C HIS A 70 -5.78 31.71 24.14
N HIS A 71 -5.48 31.07 23.01
CA HIS A 71 -5.06 29.68 23.00
C HIS A 71 -3.70 29.59 23.70
N PRO A 72 -3.55 28.77 24.75
CA PRO A 72 -2.29 28.62 25.43
C PRO A 72 -1.41 27.75 24.53
N PHE A 73 -0.51 28.33 23.74
CA PHE A 73 0.73 27.72 23.20
C PHE A 73 1.37 28.61 22.11
N GLU A 74 1.24 29.95 22.20
CA GLU A 74 2.14 30.86 21.50
C GLU A 74 3.38 31.12 22.37
N ALA A 75 4.42 30.31 22.17
CA ALA A 75 5.75 30.59 22.70
C ALA A 75 6.82 30.05 21.75
N GLY A 76 7.62 30.98 21.22
CA GLY A 76 9.03 30.80 20.88
C GLY A 76 9.37 29.80 19.78
N GLY A 77 9.56 30.29 18.56
CA GLY A 77 10.46 29.64 17.62
C GLY A 77 11.88 29.66 18.18
N ASP A 78 12.40 28.49 18.54
CA ASP A 78 13.83 28.31 18.81
C ASP A 78 14.45 27.64 17.58
N ASP A 79 15.13 28.45 16.77
CA ASP A 79 16.01 28.05 15.65
C ASP A 79 17.28 27.37 16.19
N ARG A 80 17.12 26.26 16.93
CA ARG A 80 18.22 25.34 17.21
C ARG A 80 18.26 24.28 16.14
N GLY A 81 19.07 24.56 15.13
CA GLY A 81 19.35 23.64 14.04
C GLY A 81 19.87 22.27 14.52
N LEU A 82 19.53 21.27 13.71
CA LEU A 82 20.33 20.10 13.36
C LEU A 82 20.65 19.14 14.52
N VAL A 83 20.21 17.88 14.37
CA VAL A 83 20.30 16.74 15.31
C VAL A 83 19.11 16.67 16.29
N GLY A 84 17.93 16.37 15.73
CA GLY A 84 16.91 15.64 16.50
C GLY A 84 17.32 14.17 16.70
N PRO A 85 16.71 13.43 17.64
CA PRO A 85 17.00 12.00 17.83
C PRO A 85 16.84 11.27 16.49
N ALA A 86 17.72 10.30 16.21
CA ALA A 86 17.59 9.42 15.05
C ALA A 86 16.13 8.94 14.98
N GLY A 87 15.48 9.07 13.82
CA GLY A 87 14.05 8.75 13.71
C GLY A 87 13.75 7.32 14.17
N SER A 88 12.51 7.06 14.54
CA SER A 88 12.07 5.78 15.08
C SER A 88 11.29 4.97 14.04
N LEU A 89 11.07 3.68 14.34
CA LEU A 89 10.16 2.83 13.56
C LEU A 89 8.74 3.44 13.51
N ASP A 90 8.29 4.00 14.63
CA ASP A 90 6.98 4.67 14.74
C ASP A 90 6.86 5.89 13.83
N ASP A 91 7.96 6.62 13.60
CA ASP A 91 7.98 7.74 12.66
C ASP A 91 7.78 7.25 11.22
N VAL A 92 8.41 6.13 10.84
CA VAL A 92 8.21 5.50 9.52
C VAL A 92 6.75 5.08 9.35
N ILE A 93 6.19 4.37 10.34
CA ILE A 93 4.79 3.92 10.34
C ILE A 93 3.84 5.13 10.28
N THR A 94 4.16 6.20 10.99
CA THR A 94 3.36 7.43 10.96
C THR A 94 3.40 8.06 9.57
N TYR A 95 4.56 8.15 8.92
CA TYR A 95 4.64 8.62 7.54
C TYR A 95 3.86 7.74 6.56
N ILE A 96 3.89 6.41 6.71
CA ILE A 96 3.07 5.49 5.92
C ILE A 96 1.57 5.81 6.08
N HIS A 97 1.11 6.02 7.31
CA HIS A 97 -0.29 6.36 7.57
C HIS A 97 -0.67 7.72 6.98
N VAL A 98 0.13 8.77 7.19
CA VAL A 98 -0.10 10.10 6.63
C VAL A 98 -0.13 10.03 5.11
N ALA A 99 0.83 9.32 4.50
CA ALA A 99 0.91 9.13 3.06
C ALA A 99 -0.34 8.42 2.54
N SER A 100 -0.78 7.34 3.17
CA SER A 100 -1.96 6.55 2.79
C SER A 100 -3.25 7.38 2.83
N ILE A 101 -3.43 8.17 3.89
CA ILE A 101 -4.58 9.07 4.04
C ILE A 101 -4.58 10.17 2.98
N ILE A 102 -3.46 10.89 2.80
CA ILE A 102 -3.40 11.99 1.82
C ILE A 102 -3.56 11.43 0.41
N SER A 103 -3.04 10.24 0.16
CA SER A 103 -3.20 9.49 -1.09
C SER A 103 -4.66 9.21 -1.45
N SER A 104 -5.55 9.12 -0.47
CA SER A 104 -6.99 8.92 -0.71
C SER A 104 -7.69 10.20 -1.21
N SER A 105 -7.06 11.37 -1.04
CA SER A 105 -7.53 12.65 -1.56
C SER A 105 -7.03 12.93 -2.99
N GLU A 106 -7.39 14.06 -3.58
CA GLU A 106 -6.85 14.50 -4.87
C GLU A 106 -5.41 15.06 -4.76
N GLN A 107 -4.84 15.18 -3.56
CA GLN A 107 -3.48 15.69 -3.35
C GLN A 107 -2.40 14.60 -3.55
N LYS A 108 -2.38 13.95 -4.72
CA LYS A 108 -1.48 12.81 -5.01
C LYS A 108 0.00 13.18 -4.91
N ALA A 109 0.39 14.37 -5.38
CA ALA A 109 1.77 14.85 -5.28
C ALA A 109 2.21 15.07 -3.82
N ALA A 110 1.30 15.53 -2.95
CA ALA A 110 1.60 15.74 -1.54
C ALA A 110 1.79 14.40 -0.81
N SER A 111 0.95 13.39 -1.09
CA SER A 111 1.11 12.07 -0.48
C SER A 111 2.45 11.41 -0.85
N MET A 112 2.92 11.66 -2.07
CA MET A 112 4.23 11.15 -2.50
C MET A 112 5.40 11.69 -1.70
N ARG A 113 5.35 12.93 -1.20
CA ARG A 113 6.42 13.45 -0.35
C ARG A 113 6.54 12.64 0.95
N TRP A 114 5.40 12.25 1.53
CA TRP A 114 5.36 11.40 2.72
C TRP A 114 5.82 9.97 2.44
N TRP A 115 5.45 9.39 1.30
CA TRP A 115 6.00 8.09 0.89
C TRP A 115 7.53 8.13 0.75
N HIS A 116 8.09 9.17 0.13
CA HIS A 116 9.55 9.32 0.03
C HIS A 116 10.22 9.52 1.40
N ALA A 117 9.59 10.24 2.32
CA ALA A 117 10.06 10.38 3.69
C ALA A 117 10.10 9.01 4.39
N ALA A 118 9.05 8.20 4.25
CA ALA A 118 8.99 6.86 4.80
C ALA A 118 10.06 5.93 4.20
N PHE A 119 10.23 5.92 2.88
CA PHE A 119 11.26 5.12 2.21
C PHE A 119 12.67 5.49 2.66
N THR A 120 12.94 6.80 2.75
CA THR A 120 14.26 7.31 3.14
C THR A 120 14.56 6.99 4.60
N LEU A 121 13.62 7.28 5.50
CA LEU A 121 13.82 6.99 6.92
C LEU A 121 13.95 5.48 7.18
N ALA A 122 13.17 4.64 6.50
CA ALA A 122 13.30 3.18 6.63
C ALA A 122 14.70 2.67 6.22
N ARG A 123 15.31 3.26 5.19
CA ARG A 123 16.70 2.98 4.78
C ARG A 123 17.72 3.49 5.80
N GLU A 124 17.53 4.70 6.33
CA GLU A 124 18.38 5.27 7.38
C GLU A 124 18.37 4.39 8.64
N LEU A 125 17.21 3.84 8.99
CA LEU A 125 17.05 2.89 10.10
C LEU A 125 17.41 1.45 9.76
N LYS A 126 17.82 1.17 8.52
CA LYS A 126 18.21 -0.15 8.02
C LYS A 126 17.13 -1.22 8.30
N LEU A 127 15.85 -0.88 8.07
CA LEU A 127 14.75 -1.83 8.27
C LEU A 127 14.84 -3.04 7.32
N ASN A 128 15.63 -2.92 6.26
CA ASN A 128 15.88 -3.96 5.26
C ASN A 128 16.94 -4.99 5.68
N GLN A 129 17.50 -4.86 6.87
CA GLN A 129 18.51 -5.76 7.40
C GLN A 129 18.01 -6.40 8.69
N GLU A 130 18.29 -7.69 8.82
CA GLU A 130 17.98 -8.45 10.02
C GLU A 130 18.97 -8.07 11.14
N ILE A 131 18.47 -7.80 12.36
CA ILE A 131 19.34 -7.39 13.46
C ILE A 131 19.96 -8.62 14.11
N GLU A 132 21.27 -8.74 14.07
CA GLU A 132 21.99 -9.80 14.77
C GLU A 132 22.02 -9.54 16.28
N VAL A 133 21.51 -10.47 17.08
CA VAL A 133 21.69 -10.46 18.53
C VAL A 133 23.05 -11.07 18.80
N VAL A 134 24.06 -10.23 19.03
CA VAL A 134 25.37 -10.73 19.50
C VAL A 134 25.20 -11.16 20.96
N PRO A 135 25.38 -12.43 21.31
CA PRO A 135 25.44 -12.82 22.72
C PRO A 135 26.66 -12.14 23.33
N ASN A 136 26.41 -11.30 24.33
CA ASN A 136 27.45 -10.52 25.01
C ASN A 136 28.34 -11.49 25.82
N GLU A 137 29.44 -11.98 25.23
CA GLU A 137 30.32 -12.94 25.93
C GLU A 137 31.17 -12.29 27.05
N ASP A 138 31.22 -10.96 27.18
CA ASP A 138 32.03 -10.30 28.20
C ASP A 138 31.21 -9.31 29.04
N SER A 139 30.69 -9.77 30.19
CA SER A 139 30.36 -8.87 31.30
C SER A 139 30.48 -9.56 32.66
N HIS A 140 31.69 -10.05 32.96
CA HIS A 140 32.11 -10.24 34.34
C HIS A 140 32.40 -8.86 34.98
N HIS A 141 31.57 -8.46 35.95
CA HIS A 141 31.77 -7.41 36.97
C HIS A 141 31.96 -5.97 36.45
N THR A 142 31.07 -5.03 36.75
CA THR A 142 31.04 -4.36 38.06
C THR A 142 29.74 -3.55 38.22
N ASP A 143 29.20 -3.54 39.44
CA ASP A 143 28.07 -2.71 39.84
C ASP A 143 28.30 -1.23 39.52
N GLY A 144 27.39 -0.66 38.73
CA GLY A 144 27.37 0.76 38.37
C GLY A 144 25.95 1.14 37.96
N SER A 145 25.17 1.58 38.95
CA SER A 145 23.82 2.12 38.77
C SER A 145 23.79 3.15 37.64
N SER A 146 23.01 2.90 36.60
CA SER A 146 22.67 3.91 35.58
C SER A 146 21.45 4.73 36.05
N PRO A 147 21.38 6.03 35.73
CA PRO A 147 20.43 6.95 36.35
C PRO A 147 19.01 6.75 35.79
N SER A 148 18.03 6.83 36.68
CA SER A 148 16.61 6.91 36.32
C SER A 148 16.33 8.19 35.55
N PHE A 149 15.72 8.08 34.36
CA PHE A 149 15.15 9.22 33.64
C PHE A 149 13.87 9.68 34.34
N ASP A 150 13.96 10.72 35.14
CA ASP A 150 12.83 11.37 35.81
C ASP A 150 12.44 12.63 35.02
N TYR A 151 11.32 12.57 34.28
CA TYR A 151 10.70 13.77 33.71
C TYR A 151 9.70 14.33 34.72
N SER A 152 10.21 15.01 35.75
CA SER A 152 9.38 15.77 36.66
C SER A 152 9.04 17.14 36.05
N LEU A 153 7.82 17.27 35.51
CA LEU A 153 7.26 18.54 35.06
C LEU A 153 6.95 19.43 36.29
N ALA A 154 7.69 20.53 36.46
CA ALA A 154 7.50 21.44 37.59
C ALA A 154 6.14 22.16 37.52
N GLY A 155 5.24 21.90 38.47
CA GLY A 155 4.03 22.72 38.67
C GLY A 155 2.83 22.07 39.36
N TRP A 156 2.77 20.73 39.49
CA TRP A 156 1.66 20.02 40.14
C TRP A 156 2.10 19.37 41.46
N SER A 157 2.46 20.18 42.45
CA SER A 157 2.67 19.71 43.82
C SER A 157 1.35 19.75 44.59
N GLY A 158 0.75 18.59 44.89
CA GLY A 158 -0.29 18.53 45.91
C GLY A 158 -1.47 17.56 45.70
N VAL A 159 -1.31 16.47 44.95
CA VAL A 159 -2.28 15.36 45.02
C VAL A 159 -1.51 14.06 45.19
N ASP A 160 -1.68 13.41 46.34
CA ASP A 160 -1.23 12.04 46.59
C ASP A 160 -1.91 11.10 45.58
N THR A 161 -1.24 10.84 44.47
CA THR A 161 -1.62 9.77 43.54
C THR A 161 -1.01 8.47 44.05
N GLY A 162 -1.80 7.73 44.84
CA GLY A 162 -1.65 6.27 44.96
C GLY A 162 -1.71 5.57 43.59
N PRO A 163 -1.48 4.25 43.53
CA PRO A 163 -1.00 3.54 42.34
C PRO A 163 -2.11 3.32 41.31
N PHE A 164 -2.52 4.38 40.61
CA PHE A 164 -3.64 4.34 39.66
C PHE A 164 -3.32 4.81 38.24
N PHE A 165 -2.07 5.20 37.94
CA PHE A 165 -1.64 5.50 36.57
C PHE A 165 -0.21 5.04 36.31
N ASP A 166 0.01 3.72 36.42
CA ASP A 166 1.16 3.06 35.81
C ASP A 166 0.67 2.33 34.57
N TYR A 167 0.84 2.94 33.39
CA TYR A 167 0.48 2.33 32.10
C TYR A 167 1.57 1.40 31.57
N SER A 168 2.57 1.06 32.38
CA SER A 168 3.34 -0.16 32.14
C SER A 168 2.49 -1.34 32.59
N ASN A 169 1.71 -1.91 31.66
CA ASN A 169 0.93 -3.12 31.89
C ASN A 169 1.87 -4.22 32.43
N PRO A 170 1.81 -4.63 33.71
CA PRO A 170 2.77 -5.56 34.29
C PRO A 170 2.50 -7.01 33.88
N ALA A 171 1.71 -7.22 32.81
CA ALA A 171 1.18 -8.52 32.41
C ALA A 171 1.40 -8.89 30.93
N ARG A 172 2.19 -8.14 30.15
CA ARG A 172 2.70 -8.64 28.86
C ARG A 172 4.15 -9.08 29.04
N PRO A 173 4.44 -10.40 29.07
CA PRO A 173 5.80 -10.90 28.96
C PRO A 173 6.46 -10.27 27.72
N SER A 174 7.75 -9.97 27.78
CA SER A 174 8.50 -9.61 26.57
C SER A 174 8.26 -10.68 25.51
N LEU A 175 7.76 -10.26 24.35
CA LEU A 175 7.45 -11.17 23.26
C LEU A 175 8.75 -11.49 22.49
N ASN A 176 9.65 -12.21 23.17
CA ASN A 176 10.81 -12.87 22.55
C ASN A 176 10.38 -14.18 21.88
N CYS A 177 11.31 -14.80 21.15
CA CYS A 177 11.06 -16.11 20.52
C CYS A 177 10.43 -17.06 21.53
N VAL A 178 9.46 -17.88 21.11
CA VAL A 178 8.88 -18.94 21.97
C VAL A 178 9.98 -19.83 22.58
N CYS A 179 11.12 -19.95 21.88
CA CYS A 179 12.32 -20.67 22.29
C CYS A 179 13.18 -19.99 23.37
N ASP A 180 13.00 -18.69 23.62
CA ASP A 180 13.83 -17.85 24.50
C ASP A 180 13.06 -17.32 25.74
N ARG A 181 11.79 -17.72 25.89
CA ARG A 181 10.92 -17.30 27.00
C ARG A 181 11.40 -17.70 28.40
N SER A 182 12.42 -18.54 28.50
CA SER A 182 12.99 -19.04 29.76
C SER A 182 14.31 -18.37 30.17
N HIS A 183 14.89 -17.50 29.35
CA HIS A 183 16.12 -16.79 29.67
C HIS A 183 15.85 -15.30 29.86
N ASP A 184 16.03 -14.84 31.10
CA ASP A 184 16.02 -13.43 31.48
C ASP A 184 17.29 -12.78 30.92
N VAL A 185 17.26 -12.40 29.64
CA VAL A 185 18.37 -11.72 28.98
C VAL A 185 17.96 -10.28 28.74
N ARG A 186 18.84 -9.38 29.18
CA ARG A 186 18.84 -7.95 28.91
C ARG A 186 19.10 -7.67 27.41
N THR A 187 18.25 -8.21 26.52
CA THR A 187 18.26 -7.88 25.10
C THR A 187 17.59 -6.52 24.91
N THR A 188 18.30 -5.57 24.32
CA THR A 188 17.76 -4.23 24.04
C THR A 188 16.72 -4.22 22.92
N ILE A 189 16.61 -5.31 22.15
CA ILE A 189 15.70 -5.46 21.02
C ILE A 189 14.98 -6.82 21.12
N THR A 190 13.65 -6.80 21.16
CA THR A 190 12.80 -7.99 21.23
C THR A 190 12.56 -8.61 19.84
N GLU A 191 12.16 -9.87 19.78
CA GLU A 191 11.74 -10.50 18.51
C GLU A 191 10.48 -9.85 17.93
N GLU A 192 9.57 -9.36 18.77
CA GLU A 192 8.46 -8.51 18.38
C GLU A 192 8.95 -7.29 17.59
N HIS A 193 9.93 -6.56 18.12
CA HIS A 193 10.49 -5.39 17.44
C HIS A 193 11.13 -5.76 16.09
N ARG A 194 11.85 -6.89 16.01
CA ARG A 194 12.42 -7.38 14.75
C ARG A 194 11.33 -7.69 13.72
N GLU A 195 10.26 -8.33 14.15
CA GLU A 195 9.11 -8.63 13.28
C GLU A 195 8.39 -7.37 12.80
N GLU A 196 8.18 -6.37 13.65
CA GLU A 196 7.61 -5.08 13.26
C GLU A 196 8.45 -4.35 12.21
N ARG A 197 9.78 -4.41 12.34
CA ARG A 197 10.72 -3.85 11.34
C ARG A 197 10.57 -4.56 9.99
N ARG A 198 10.53 -5.90 9.99
CA ARG A 198 10.33 -6.71 8.76
C ARG A 198 9.02 -6.35 8.08
N ARG A 199 7.92 -6.37 8.82
CA ARG A 199 6.58 -6.04 8.33
C ARG A 199 6.53 -4.63 7.73
N THR A 200 7.17 -3.67 8.39
CA THR A 200 7.23 -2.28 7.91
C THR A 200 8.00 -2.17 6.59
N TRP A 201 9.16 -2.84 6.47
CA TRP A 201 9.93 -2.85 5.21
C TRP A 201 9.15 -3.51 4.07
N TRP A 202 8.60 -4.71 4.30
CA TRP A 202 7.83 -5.43 3.27
C TRP A 202 6.57 -4.68 2.86
N LEU A 203 5.91 -3.97 3.78
CA LEU A 203 4.82 -3.06 3.46
C LEU A 203 5.30 -1.96 2.51
N LEU A 204 6.39 -1.25 2.84
CA LEU A 204 6.95 -0.21 1.97
C LEU A 204 7.34 -0.76 0.60
N TYR A 205 7.96 -1.94 0.55
CA TYR A 205 8.34 -2.63 -0.67
C TYR A 205 7.14 -2.91 -1.59
N ILE A 206 6.02 -3.40 -1.03
CA ILE A 206 4.78 -3.66 -1.79
C ILE A 206 4.14 -2.34 -2.23
N MET A 207 4.08 -1.36 -1.32
CA MET A 207 3.51 -0.03 -1.60
C MET A 207 4.26 0.66 -2.74
N ASP A 208 5.59 0.58 -2.76
CA ASP A 208 6.39 1.20 -3.80
C ASP A 208 6.09 0.64 -5.20
N ARG A 209 5.91 -0.69 -5.34
CA ARG A 209 5.53 -1.33 -6.62
C ARG A 209 4.17 -0.87 -7.12
N HIS A 210 3.18 -0.82 -6.22
CA HIS A 210 1.88 -0.27 -6.60
C HIS A 210 2.00 1.20 -7.01
N LEU A 211 2.67 2.01 -6.22
CA LEU A 211 2.81 3.43 -6.48
C LEU A 211 3.65 3.72 -7.75
N ALA A 212 4.63 2.88 -8.08
CA ALA A 212 5.40 2.92 -9.32
C ALA A 212 4.50 2.72 -10.55
N LEU A 213 3.60 1.72 -10.48
CA LEU A 213 2.55 1.56 -11.48
C LEU A 213 1.65 2.80 -11.53
N CYS A 214 1.17 3.29 -10.39
CA CYS A 214 0.17 4.35 -10.33
C CYS A 214 0.67 5.68 -10.92
N TYR A 215 1.90 6.05 -10.59
CA TYR A 215 2.46 7.37 -10.92
C TYR A 215 3.54 7.30 -11.99
N ASN A 216 3.61 6.17 -12.71
CA ASN A 216 4.53 5.95 -13.82
C ASN A 216 5.97 6.35 -13.48
N ARG A 217 6.46 5.89 -12.33
CA ARG A 217 7.77 6.29 -11.80
C ARG A 217 8.67 5.07 -11.58
N PRO A 218 10.00 5.27 -11.49
CA PRO A 218 10.91 4.20 -11.09
C PRO A 218 10.61 3.70 -9.68
N LEU A 219 11.00 2.46 -9.40
CA LEU A 219 11.01 1.91 -8.06
C LEU A 219 11.99 2.70 -7.18
N ALA A 220 11.56 3.03 -5.97
CA ALA A 220 12.38 3.64 -4.94
C ALA A 220 13.13 2.60 -4.09
N LEU A 221 12.59 1.39 -3.98
CA LEU A 221 13.19 0.27 -3.23
C LEU A 221 13.53 -0.89 -4.17
N LEU A 222 14.81 -1.28 -4.20
CA LEU A 222 15.31 -2.32 -5.09
C LEU A 222 15.11 -3.72 -4.50
N ASP A 223 15.04 -4.71 -5.39
CA ASP A 223 14.98 -6.13 -5.00
C ASP A 223 16.22 -6.56 -4.20
N ALA A 224 17.40 -6.11 -4.64
CA ALA A 224 18.68 -6.36 -3.96
C ALA A 224 18.74 -5.82 -2.51
N GLU A 225 17.98 -4.76 -2.19
CA GLU A 225 17.94 -4.24 -0.81
C GLU A 225 17.20 -5.20 0.14
N SER A 226 16.41 -6.12 -0.40
CA SER A 226 15.57 -7.06 0.36
C SER A 226 16.08 -8.50 0.29
N GLU A 227 17.20 -8.76 -0.40
CA GLU A 227 17.69 -10.12 -0.72
C GLU A 227 17.92 -10.97 0.55
N ASP A 228 18.46 -10.36 1.59
CA ASP A 228 18.81 -11.03 2.85
C ASP A 228 17.75 -10.90 3.95
N LEU A 229 16.68 -10.14 3.72
CA LEU A 229 15.65 -9.90 4.72
C LEU A 229 14.70 -11.11 4.82
N LEU A 230 14.40 -11.53 6.05
CA LEU A 230 13.41 -12.57 6.28
C LEU A 230 12.01 -12.09 5.89
N LEU A 231 11.18 -13.01 5.40
CA LEU A 231 9.76 -12.72 5.18
C LEU A 231 9.03 -12.54 6.51
N PRO A 232 7.93 -11.75 6.54
CA PRO A 232 7.13 -11.61 7.74
C PRO A 232 6.55 -12.96 8.19
N LEU A 233 6.33 -13.08 9.50
CA LEU A 233 5.63 -14.21 10.06
C LEU A 233 4.19 -14.27 9.57
N ASP A 234 3.67 -15.50 9.49
CA ASP A 234 2.25 -15.74 9.23
C ASP A 234 1.37 -14.94 10.21
N GLU A 235 0.29 -14.36 9.69
CA GLU A 235 -0.56 -13.45 10.45
C GLU A 235 -1.22 -14.15 11.64
N GLY A 236 -1.63 -15.41 11.49
CA GLY A 236 -2.22 -16.18 12.60
C GLY A 236 -1.21 -16.41 13.72
N SER A 237 0.04 -16.72 13.38
CA SER A 237 1.12 -16.90 14.35
C SER A 237 1.47 -15.59 15.07
N TRP A 238 1.52 -14.48 14.34
CA TRP A 238 1.76 -13.14 14.90
C TRP A 238 0.66 -12.74 15.87
N GLN A 239 -0.61 -12.82 15.46
CA GLN A 239 -1.76 -12.45 16.29
C GLN A 239 -1.91 -13.35 17.53
N ALA A 240 -1.49 -14.61 17.45
CA ALA A 240 -1.44 -15.52 18.59
C ALA A 240 -0.28 -15.24 19.57
N GLY A 241 0.61 -14.29 19.26
CA GLY A 241 1.81 -14.00 20.06
C GLY A 241 2.84 -15.12 20.03
N ASN A 242 2.82 -15.97 18.99
CA ASN A 242 3.71 -17.10 18.77
C ASN A 242 4.91 -16.67 17.90
N ILE A 243 5.73 -15.77 18.43
CA ILE A 243 6.85 -15.17 17.69
C ILE A 243 8.01 -16.16 17.56
N HIS A 244 8.46 -16.38 16.33
CA HIS A 244 9.62 -17.21 16.03
C HIS A 244 10.32 -16.67 14.78
N SER A 245 11.64 -16.54 14.81
CA SER A 245 12.42 -16.20 13.61
C SER A 245 13.18 -17.43 13.12
N ASN A 246 13.04 -17.75 11.83
CA ASN A 246 13.84 -18.77 11.17
C ASN A 246 14.39 -18.25 9.86
N SER A 247 15.71 -18.31 9.72
CA SER A 247 16.37 -18.11 8.43
C SER A 247 16.44 -19.42 7.66
N PRO A 248 16.23 -19.38 6.33
CA PRO A 248 16.55 -20.52 5.48
C PRO A 248 18.06 -20.77 5.39
N LYS A 249 18.90 -19.78 5.71
CA LYS A 249 20.37 -19.91 5.73
C LYS A 249 20.83 -20.60 7.01
N THR A 250 21.88 -21.41 6.92
CA THR A 250 22.44 -22.20 8.03
C THR A 250 23.02 -21.35 9.17
N ASP A 251 23.45 -20.14 8.86
CA ASP A 251 24.06 -19.15 9.76
C ASP A 251 23.06 -18.12 10.32
N GLY A 252 21.83 -18.07 9.82
CA GLY A 252 20.82 -17.13 10.31
C GLY A 252 20.05 -17.65 11.54
N PRO A 253 19.18 -16.83 12.15
CA PRO A 253 18.43 -17.20 13.36
C PRO A 253 17.65 -18.51 13.16
N GLN A 254 17.77 -19.46 14.09
CA GLN A 254 17.07 -20.75 14.05
C GLN A 254 16.20 -20.92 15.30
N CYS A 255 14.91 -21.18 15.11
CA CYS A 255 13.99 -21.57 16.17
C CYS A 255 13.83 -23.09 16.21
N LEU A 256 14.36 -23.72 17.26
CA LEU A 256 14.35 -25.17 17.46
C LEU A 256 12.94 -25.78 17.51
N LEU A 257 11.93 -25.00 17.91
CA LEU A 257 10.53 -25.44 18.03
C LEU A 257 9.74 -25.36 16.72
N SER A 258 10.22 -24.59 15.75
CA SER A 258 9.55 -24.36 14.47
C SER A 258 9.72 -25.50 13.46
N GLY A 259 10.80 -26.27 13.59
CA GLY A 259 11.18 -27.31 12.63
C GLY A 259 11.37 -26.78 11.19
N GLU A 260 11.60 -27.68 10.23
CA GLU A 260 11.76 -27.31 8.81
C GLU A 260 10.48 -26.74 8.17
N LYS A 261 9.32 -26.94 8.81
CA LYS A 261 8.00 -26.56 8.29
C LYS A 261 7.74 -25.05 8.31
N ASN A 262 8.42 -24.29 9.17
CA ASN A 262 8.31 -22.83 9.25
C ASN A 262 9.40 -22.07 8.47
N LYS A 263 10.21 -22.79 7.67
CA LYS A 263 11.00 -22.19 6.57
C LYS A 263 10.12 -21.78 5.38
N ARG A 264 8.80 -21.94 5.51
CA ARG A 264 7.81 -21.64 4.48
C ARG A 264 7.71 -20.14 4.27
N ARG A 265 8.34 -19.70 3.20
CA ARG A 265 8.00 -18.47 2.51
C ARG A 265 6.49 -18.48 2.21
N VAL A 266 5.81 -17.33 2.39
CA VAL A 266 4.37 -17.15 2.04
C VAL A 266 4.09 -17.57 0.60
N PHE A 267 5.11 -17.61 -0.26
CA PHE A 267 5.08 -18.37 -1.51
C PHE A 267 6.29 -19.30 -1.58
N PRO A 268 6.11 -20.63 -1.71
CA PRO A 268 7.22 -21.52 -2.00
C PRO A 268 7.88 -21.03 -3.29
N ASN A 269 9.16 -20.66 -3.22
CA ASN A 269 9.97 -20.07 -4.30
C ASN A 269 9.91 -18.53 -4.48
N PHE A 270 9.32 -17.75 -3.55
CA PHE A 270 9.52 -16.30 -3.62
C PHE A 270 11.00 -15.97 -3.40
N VAL A 271 11.67 -15.58 -4.47
CA VAL A 271 12.98 -14.92 -4.45
C VAL A 271 12.73 -13.54 -5.05
N CYS A 272 13.30 -12.49 -4.46
CA CYS A 272 13.38 -11.18 -5.10
C CYS A 272 14.24 -11.37 -6.36
N HIS A 273 13.61 -11.57 -7.51
CA HIS A 273 14.33 -11.69 -8.78
C HIS A 273 14.44 -10.30 -9.40
N ASP A 274 15.59 -9.97 -9.99
CA ASP A 274 15.89 -8.71 -10.72
C ASP A 274 15.04 -8.48 -12.00
N HIS A 275 13.93 -9.20 -12.16
CA HIS A 275 13.14 -9.25 -13.40
C HIS A 275 11.73 -8.69 -13.17
N SER A 276 11.68 -7.46 -12.67
CA SER A 276 10.44 -6.73 -12.47
C SER A 276 9.88 -6.21 -13.80
N ILE A 277 8.56 -6.33 -13.99
CA ILE A 277 7.82 -5.72 -15.13
C ILE A 277 8.07 -4.20 -15.15
N PHE A 278 8.25 -3.58 -13.97
CA PHE A 278 8.55 -2.16 -13.83
C PHE A 278 9.90 -1.80 -14.44
N ASP A 279 10.94 -2.55 -14.11
CA ASP A 279 12.30 -2.28 -14.60
C ASP A 279 12.44 -2.58 -16.09
N LEU A 280 11.80 -3.65 -16.58
CA LEU A 280 11.72 -3.94 -18.02
C LEU A 280 11.04 -2.79 -18.77
N ASN A 281 9.93 -2.27 -18.27
CA ASN A 281 9.25 -1.15 -18.90
C ASN A 281 10.09 0.15 -18.86
N GLN A 282 10.77 0.43 -17.75
CA GLN A 282 11.66 1.60 -17.64
C GLN A 282 12.86 1.48 -18.59
N ALA A 283 13.50 0.32 -18.63
CA ALA A 283 14.66 0.07 -19.48
C ALA A 283 14.28 0.13 -20.98
N ARG A 284 13.13 -0.42 -21.38
CA ARG A 284 12.58 -0.31 -22.74
C ARG A 284 12.34 1.13 -23.15
N ASN A 285 11.86 1.97 -22.23
CA ASN A 285 11.57 3.38 -22.48
C ASN A 285 12.78 4.31 -22.25
N HIS A 286 13.95 3.77 -21.88
CA HIS A 286 15.12 4.56 -21.58
C HIS A 286 15.68 5.23 -22.86
N PRO A 287 15.97 6.56 -22.86
CA PRO A 287 16.40 7.35 -24.04
C PRO A 287 17.54 6.75 -24.84
N MET A 288 18.57 6.30 -24.12
CA MET A 288 19.84 5.86 -24.70
C MET A 288 19.92 4.33 -24.77
N LEU A 289 19.60 3.67 -23.66
CA LEU A 289 19.74 2.23 -23.47
C LEU A 289 18.61 1.41 -24.13
N GLY A 290 17.37 1.91 -24.17
CA GLY A 290 16.23 1.11 -24.62
C GLY A 290 16.30 0.66 -26.09
N THR A 291 16.94 1.45 -26.95
CA THR A 291 17.15 1.11 -28.38
C THR A 291 18.52 0.47 -28.66
N ARG A 292 19.46 0.48 -27.71
CA ARG A 292 20.87 0.15 -27.98
C ARG A 292 21.45 -0.98 -27.11
N PHE A 293 20.88 -1.29 -25.96
CA PHE A 293 21.58 -2.05 -24.91
C PHE A 293 21.14 -3.51 -24.72
N ASN A 294 20.15 -4.01 -25.48
CA ASN A 294 19.87 -5.44 -25.51
C ASN A 294 19.31 -5.83 -26.88
N GLY A 295 19.87 -6.88 -27.48
CA GLY A 295 19.31 -7.50 -28.68
C GLY A 295 17.88 -7.99 -28.41
N LYS A 296 17.05 -8.07 -29.44
CA LYS A 296 15.65 -8.52 -29.34
C LYS A 296 15.52 -9.85 -28.57
N ASP A 297 16.44 -10.77 -28.80
CA ASP A 297 16.46 -12.10 -28.16
C ASP A 297 16.67 -12.04 -26.63
N ALA A 298 17.46 -11.08 -26.15
CA ALA A 298 17.65 -10.88 -24.72
C ALA A 298 16.37 -10.36 -24.06
N TRP A 299 15.65 -9.43 -24.71
CA TRP A 299 14.36 -8.94 -24.22
C TRP A 299 13.32 -10.04 -24.17
N ASP A 300 13.20 -10.83 -25.24
CA ASP A 300 12.24 -11.92 -25.34
C ASP A 300 12.50 -12.98 -24.25
N SER A 301 13.77 -13.22 -23.91
CA SER A 301 14.16 -14.11 -22.80
C SER A 301 13.68 -13.59 -21.44
N HIS A 302 13.87 -12.30 -21.16
CA HIS A 302 13.41 -11.70 -19.89
C HIS A 302 11.88 -11.69 -19.81
N VAL A 303 11.18 -11.32 -20.88
CA VAL A 303 9.72 -11.37 -20.95
C VAL A 303 9.22 -12.79 -20.69
N SER A 304 9.84 -13.79 -21.31
CA SER A 304 9.48 -15.20 -21.12
C SER A 304 9.69 -15.66 -19.67
N GLU A 305 10.76 -15.22 -19.00
CA GLU A 305 11.00 -15.54 -17.60
C GLU A 305 9.92 -14.93 -16.69
N VAL A 306 9.56 -13.67 -16.90
CA VAL A 306 8.51 -13.03 -16.10
C VAL A 306 7.14 -13.70 -16.34
N LEU A 307 6.82 -14.06 -17.58
CA LEU A 307 5.61 -14.83 -17.89
C LEU A 307 5.60 -16.19 -17.17
N ARG A 308 6.72 -16.90 -17.17
CA ARG A 308 6.87 -18.17 -16.45
C ARG A 308 6.63 -18.00 -14.94
N GLN A 309 7.12 -16.92 -14.34
CA GLN A 309 6.88 -16.62 -12.93
C GLN A 309 5.41 -16.29 -12.64
N LEU A 310 4.72 -15.57 -13.54
CA LEU A 310 3.29 -15.34 -13.45
C LEU A 310 2.49 -16.64 -13.51
N ASP A 311 2.87 -17.57 -14.39
CA ASP A 311 2.22 -18.88 -14.50
C ASP A 311 2.43 -19.74 -13.24
N ILE A 312 3.64 -19.73 -12.68
CA ILE A 312 3.94 -20.39 -11.40
C ILE A 312 3.09 -19.81 -10.28
N TYR A 313 2.99 -18.48 -10.21
CA TYR A 313 2.18 -17.81 -9.22
C TYR A 313 0.69 -18.15 -9.39
N LYS A 314 0.16 -18.12 -10.63
CA LYS A 314 -1.22 -18.53 -10.94
C LYS A 314 -1.49 -19.97 -10.49
N ALA A 315 -0.57 -20.89 -10.78
CA ALA A 315 -0.67 -22.29 -10.34
C ALA A 315 -0.67 -22.41 -8.81
N SER A 316 0.15 -21.61 -8.11
CA SER A 316 0.23 -21.63 -6.64
C SER A 316 -1.09 -21.26 -5.95
N LEU A 317 -1.95 -20.45 -6.60
CA LEU A 317 -3.27 -20.10 -6.07
C LEU A 317 -4.18 -21.32 -5.92
N THR A 318 -4.05 -22.32 -6.79
CA THR A 318 -4.81 -23.58 -6.65
C THR A 318 -4.40 -24.39 -5.43
N THR A 319 -3.10 -24.39 -5.13
CA THR A 319 -2.56 -25.04 -3.92
C THR A 319 -2.99 -24.29 -2.67
N PHE A 320 -2.97 -22.95 -2.71
CA PHE A 320 -3.47 -22.11 -1.64
C PHE A 320 -4.95 -22.37 -1.34
N ALA A 321 -5.79 -22.50 -2.37
CA ALA A 321 -7.20 -22.84 -2.23
C ALA A 321 -7.42 -24.23 -1.59
N ALA A 322 -6.61 -25.22 -2.01
CA ALA A 322 -6.70 -26.59 -1.51
C ALA A 322 -6.33 -26.68 -0.02
N ILE A 323 -5.26 -26.00 0.41
CA ILE A 323 -4.84 -25.96 1.81
C ILE A 323 -5.93 -25.33 2.69
N ALA A 324 -6.57 -24.25 2.23
CA ALA A 324 -7.62 -23.58 2.98
C ALA A 324 -8.93 -24.39 3.09
N SER A 325 -9.09 -25.43 2.26
CA SER A 325 -10.29 -26.26 2.22
C SER A 325 -10.16 -27.56 3.03
N ASP A 326 -8.97 -27.86 3.58
CA ASP A 326 -8.68 -29.06 4.36
C ASP A 326 -8.83 -28.77 5.87
N PRO A 327 -9.90 -29.24 6.54
CA PRO A 327 -10.13 -29.00 7.97
C PRO A 327 -9.24 -29.85 8.89
N ASP A 328 -8.64 -30.95 8.39
CA ASP A 328 -7.77 -31.86 9.15
C ASP A 328 -6.29 -31.72 8.76
N GLY A 329 -5.99 -30.87 7.77
CA GLY A 329 -4.63 -30.52 7.40
C GLY A 329 -3.94 -29.82 8.57
N PRO A 330 -2.64 -30.07 8.84
CA PRO A 330 -1.94 -29.38 9.91
C PRO A 330 -1.91 -27.89 9.56
N MET A 331 -2.81 -27.12 10.18
CA MET A 331 -2.72 -25.67 10.22
C MET A 331 -1.28 -25.33 10.57
N PRO A 332 -0.55 -24.58 9.72
CA PRO A 332 0.83 -24.23 10.02
C PRO A 332 0.84 -23.37 11.28
N GLY A 333 1.16 -23.98 12.43
CA GLY A 333 1.25 -23.31 13.74
C GLY A 333 0.26 -23.76 14.83
N ALA A 334 -0.66 -24.70 14.57
CA ALA A 334 -1.54 -25.19 15.64
C ALA A 334 -0.80 -26.16 16.59
N PHE A 335 -0.41 -25.68 17.77
CA PHE A 335 -0.18 -26.53 18.95
C PHE A 335 -1.52 -27.15 19.39
N PRO A 336 -1.52 -28.32 20.07
CA PRO A 336 -2.76 -29.03 20.39
C PRO A 336 -3.73 -28.14 21.17
N PRO A 337 -5.03 -28.15 20.79
CA PRO A 337 -6.02 -27.28 21.41
C PRO A 337 -6.19 -27.64 22.89
N LYS A 338 -6.34 -26.61 23.74
CA LYS A 338 -6.86 -26.80 25.10
C LYS A 338 -8.31 -27.30 25.00
N PRO A 339 -8.72 -28.32 25.76
CA PRO A 339 -9.89 -29.15 25.47
C PRO A 339 -11.29 -28.52 25.67
N ASP A 340 -11.44 -27.19 25.77
CA ASP A 340 -12.69 -26.59 26.29
C ASP A 340 -13.36 -25.51 25.41
N GLN A 341 -13.24 -25.54 24.07
CA GLN A 341 -13.96 -24.57 23.22
C GLN A 341 -14.62 -25.18 21.97
N GLN A 342 -15.95 -25.37 22.04
CA GLN A 342 -16.89 -25.40 20.91
C GLN A 342 -18.11 -24.54 21.32
N PRO A 343 -18.67 -23.65 20.45
CA PRO A 343 -19.13 -23.91 19.08
C PRO A 343 -18.73 -22.83 18.03
N THR A 344 -17.69 -22.03 18.29
CA THR A 344 -17.27 -20.85 17.48
C THR A 344 -16.51 -21.18 16.19
N GLU A 345 -16.21 -22.45 15.93
CA GLU A 345 -15.31 -22.89 14.84
C GLU A 345 -15.93 -22.77 13.44
N ALA A 346 -17.23 -23.04 13.30
CA ALA A 346 -17.88 -23.08 11.98
C ALA A 346 -17.98 -21.69 11.31
N SER A 347 -18.30 -20.64 12.09
CA SER A 347 -18.36 -19.27 11.56
C SER A 347 -16.98 -18.73 11.19
N LEU A 348 -15.94 -19.09 11.97
CA LEU A 348 -14.57 -18.73 11.68
C LEU A 348 -14.06 -19.44 10.42
N ALA A 349 -14.32 -20.74 10.29
CA ALA A 349 -13.98 -21.49 9.09
C ALA A 349 -14.64 -20.91 7.83
N GLN A 350 -15.91 -20.51 7.92
CA GLN A 350 -16.61 -19.83 6.84
C GLN A 350 -15.99 -18.46 6.51
N ALA A 351 -15.62 -17.68 7.52
CA ALA A 351 -14.95 -16.38 7.32
C ALA A 351 -13.57 -16.55 6.65
N TYR A 352 -12.78 -17.54 7.07
CA TYR A 352 -11.51 -17.88 6.43
C TYR A 352 -11.70 -18.33 4.99
N ALA A 353 -12.68 -19.20 4.70
CA ALA A 353 -12.98 -19.62 3.34
C ALA A 353 -13.36 -18.41 2.45
N TRP A 354 -14.17 -17.49 2.98
CA TRP A 354 -14.57 -16.27 2.27
C TRP A 354 -13.37 -15.36 1.99
N HIS A 355 -12.50 -15.18 2.97
CA HIS A 355 -11.28 -14.40 2.83
C HIS A 355 -10.32 -15.01 1.80
N THR A 356 -10.11 -16.33 1.85
CA THR A 356 -9.31 -17.07 0.87
C THR A 356 -9.83 -16.85 -0.56
N GLN A 357 -11.13 -16.96 -0.77
CA GLN A 357 -11.73 -16.71 -2.10
C GLN A 357 -11.57 -15.27 -2.55
N THR A 358 -11.67 -14.31 -1.63
CA THR A 358 -11.39 -12.90 -1.90
C THR A 358 -9.96 -12.73 -2.38
N VAL A 359 -8.97 -13.22 -1.62
CA VAL A 359 -7.54 -13.15 -1.97
C VAL A 359 -7.25 -13.78 -3.33
N ILE A 360 -7.77 -14.99 -3.60
CA ILE A 360 -7.60 -15.68 -4.89
C ILE A 360 -8.16 -14.84 -6.04
N SER A 361 -9.33 -14.24 -5.86
CA SER A 361 -9.99 -13.45 -6.92
C SER A 361 -9.17 -12.21 -7.27
N TYR A 362 -8.68 -11.47 -6.26
CA TYR A 362 -7.78 -10.32 -6.46
C TYR A 362 -6.44 -10.72 -7.08
N ALA A 363 -5.82 -11.80 -6.58
CA ALA A 363 -4.56 -12.30 -7.10
C ALA A 363 -4.67 -12.75 -8.56
N SER A 364 -5.75 -13.47 -8.90
CA SER A 364 -6.02 -13.92 -10.28
C SER A 364 -6.18 -12.73 -11.22
N TYR A 365 -6.96 -11.72 -10.80
CA TYR A 365 -7.08 -10.47 -11.56
C TYR A 365 -5.72 -9.82 -11.84
N LEU A 366 -4.89 -9.69 -10.80
CA LEU A 366 -3.55 -9.10 -10.92
C LEU A 366 -2.65 -9.87 -11.88
N VAL A 367 -2.67 -11.21 -11.88
CA VAL A 367 -1.91 -12.02 -12.85
C VAL A 367 -2.25 -11.64 -14.29
N HIS A 368 -3.55 -11.51 -14.59
CA HIS A 368 -4.00 -11.15 -15.94
C HIS A 368 -3.60 -9.72 -16.30
N VAL A 369 -3.75 -8.76 -15.39
CA VAL A 369 -3.32 -7.38 -15.64
C VAL A 369 -1.81 -7.28 -15.85
N LEU A 370 -1.01 -7.97 -15.03
CA LEU A 370 0.45 -7.98 -15.16
C LEU A 370 0.90 -8.62 -16.48
N HIS A 371 0.24 -9.70 -16.93
CA HIS A 371 0.48 -10.27 -18.26
C HIS A 371 0.18 -9.26 -19.37
N ILE A 372 -0.98 -8.59 -19.32
CA ILE A 372 -1.38 -7.56 -20.30
C ILE A 372 -0.37 -6.40 -20.30
N LEU A 373 0.08 -5.95 -19.14
CA LEU A 373 1.06 -4.86 -19.02
C LEU A 373 2.45 -5.27 -19.53
N LEU A 374 2.87 -6.52 -19.32
CA LEU A 374 4.17 -7.02 -19.77
C LEU A 374 4.25 -7.12 -21.30
N VAL A 375 3.20 -7.67 -21.92
CA VAL A 375 3.16 -7.95 -23.37
C VAL A 375 2.63 -6.75 -24.17
N GLY A 376 1.75 -5.95 -23.56
CA GLY A 376 1.06 -4.83 -24.17
C GLY A 376 1.74 -3.48 -23.94
N LYS A 377 0.91 -2.43 -23.97
CA LYS A 377 1.32 -1.04 -23.75
C LYS A 377 0.61 -0.51 -22.52
N TRP A 378 1.35 0.18 -21.67
CA TRP A 378 0.80 0.77 -20.44
C TRP A 378 -0.01 2.03 -20.71
N ASP A 379 0.32 2.76 -21.78
CA ASP A 379 -0.30 4.04 -22.09
C ASP A 379 -1.57 3.88 -22.95
N PRO A 380 -2.75 4.30 -22.47
CA PRO A 380 -4.03 4.07 -23.16
C PRO A 380 -4.11 4.79 -24.51
N VAL A 381 -3.52 5.98 -24.62
CA VAL A 381 -3.54 6.73 -25.88
C VAL A 381 -2.64 6.07 -26.92
N SER A 382 -1.44 5.62 -26.54
CA SER A 382 -0.53 4.89 -27.43
C SER A 382 -1.10 3.53 -27.87
N LEU A 383 -1.87 2.89 -26.98
CA LEU A 383 -2.63 1.68 -27.28
C LEU A 383 -3.71 1.93 -28.34
N ILE A 384 -4.51 3.01 -28.19
CA ILE A 384 -5.59 3.36 -29.14
C ILE A 384 -5.06 3.84 -30.49
N GLU A 385 -4.01 4.67 -30.49
CA GLU A 385 -3.42 5.19 -31.73
C GLU A 385 -2.77 4.10 -32.58
N ASP A 386 -2.17 3.09 -31.92
CA ASP A 386 -1.57 1.91 -32.54
C ASP A 386 -0.63 2.21 -33.74
N LYS A 387 0.25 3.19 -33.58
CA LYS A 387 1.16 3.67 -34.64
C LYS A 387 2.14 2.62 -35.18
N ASP A 388 2.44 1.62 -34.38
CA ASP A 388 3.34 0.49 -34.63
C ASP A 388 2.61 -0.78 -35.07
N PHE A 389 1.29 -0.72 -35.31
CA PHE A 389 0.45 -1.85 -35.72
C PHE A 389 0.51 -3.05 -34.75
N TRP A 390 0.67 -2.79 -33.45
CA TRP A 390 0.73 -3.83 -32.43
C TRP A 390 -0.57 -4.66 -32.37
N THR A 391 -1.73 -4.06 -32.72
CA THR A 391 -3.02 -4.80 -32.77
C THR A 391 -3.08 -5.88 -33.85
N SER A 392 -2.13 -5.91 -34.79
CA SER A 392 -1.99 -6.97 -35.79
C SER A 392 -1.02 -8.08 -35.36
N SER A 393 -0.43 -8.00 -34.17
CA SER A 393 0.61 -8.92 -33.71
C SER A 393 0.05 -10.16 -32.98
N PRO A 394 0.79 -11.29 -32.95
CA PRO A 394 0.44 -12.44 -32.12
C PRO A 394 0.39 -12.11 -30.62
N ALA A 395 1.20 -11.13 -30.18
CA ALA A 395 1.22 -10.64 -28.81
C ALA A 395 -0.10 -9.98 -28.41
N PHE A 396 -0.76 -9.26 -29.32
CA PHE A 396 -2.11 -8.74 -29.06
C PHE A 396 -3.11 -9.88 -28.92
N ALA A 397 -3.07 -10.88 -29.80
CA ALA A 397 -4.00 -12.01 -29.75
C ALA A 397 -3.93 -12.77 -28.42
N SER A 398 -2.73 -12.96 -27.85
CA SER A 398 -2.59 -13.60 -26.53
C SER A 398 -3.20 -12.76 -25.40
N THR A 399 -3.18 -11.43 -25.48
CA THR A 399 -3.77 -10.58 -24.43
C THR A 399 -5.30 -10.60 -24.38
N ILE A 400 -5.98 -11.04 -25.44
CA ILE A 400 -7.45 -11.09 -25.51
C ILE A 400 -8.01 -12.12 -24.52
N SER A 401 -7.42 -13.31 -24.40
CA SER A 401 -7.89 -14.29 -23.41
C SER A 401 -7.70 -13.77 -21.99
N HIS A 402 -6.54 -13.17 -21.70
CA HIS A 402 -6.24 -12.62 -20.38
C HIS A 402 -7.19 -11.48 -19.99
N VAL A 403 -7.64 -10.64 -20.93
CA VAL A 403 -8.56 -9.55 -20.59
C VAL A 403 -9.97 -10.04 -20.27
N LEU A 404 -10.39 -11.14 -20.88
CA LEU A 404 -11.66 -11.80 -20.56
C LEU A 404 -11.56 -12.54 -19.21
N GLU A 405 -10.49 -13.30 -18.98
CA GLU A 405 -10.23 -13.95 -17.67
C GLU A 405 -10.06 -12.93 -16.53
N ALA A 406 -9.51 -11.74 -16.82
CA ALA A 406 -9.50 -10.62 -15.87
C ALA A 406 -10.91 -10.16 -15.53
N ALA A 407 -11.81 -10.07 -16.51
CA ALA A 407 -13.21 -9.73 -16.26
C ALA A 407 -13.94 -10.79 -15.45
N ASP A 408 -13.71 -12.07 -15.73
CA ASP A 408 -14.25 -13.14 -14.91
C ASP A 408 -13.73 -13.07 -13.47
N SER A 409 -12.45 -12.77 -13.28
CA SER A 409 -11.86 -12.56 -11.95
C SER A 409 -12.52 -11.40 -11.21
N VAL A 410 -12.83 -10.29 -11.90
CA VAL A 410 -13.55 -9.15 -11.31
C VAL A 410 -15.00 -9.50 -10.94
N ASP A 411 -15.68 -10.35 -11.72
CA ASP A 411 -17.01 -10.83 -11.35
C ASP A 411 -16.97 -11.66 -10.05
N HIS A 412 -15.92 -12.48 -9.88
CA HIS A 412 -15.67 -13.18 -8.61
C HIS A 412 -15.34 -12.21 -7.47
N ILE A 413 -14.54 -11.17 -7.71
CA ILE A 413 -14.28 -10.12 -6.71
C ILE A 413 -15.60 -9.49 -6.27
N LEU A 414 -16.48 -9.09 -7.19
CA LEU A 414 -17.77 -8.49 -6.85
C LEU A 414 -18.70 -9.45 -6.08
N ARG A 415 -18.50 -10.77 -6.22
CA ARG A 415 -19.25 -11.77 -5.45
C ARG A 415 -18.80 -11.86 -4.00
N TYR A 416 -17.49 -11.78 -3.75
CA TYR A 416 -16.92 -11.97 -2.41
C TYR A 416 -16.65 -10.64 -1.67
N ASP A 417 -16.40 -9.55 -2.39
CA ASP A 417 -16.18 -8.19 -1.90
C ASP A 417 -16.93 -7.17 -2.79
N PRO A 418 -18.27 -7.09 -2.68
CA PRO A 418 -19.11 -6.25 -3.54
C PRO A 418 -18.81 -4.74 -3.44
N ASP A 419 -18.31 -4.32 -2.28
CA ASP A 419 -17.91 -2.95 -2.00
C ASP A 419 -16.45 -2.67 -2.42
N ILE A 420 -15.67 -3.69 -2.81
CA ILE A 420 -14.24 -3.57 -3.13
C ILE A 420 -13.48 -2.88 -1.97
N SER A 421 -13.77 -3.36 -0.76
CA SER A 421 -13.25 -2.86 0.49
C SER A 421 -11.90 -3.47 0.89
N PHE A 422 -11.48 -4.55 0.21
CA PHE A 422 -10.27 -5.29 0.55
C PHE A 422 -8.98 -4.53 0.19
N ILE A 423 -8.92 -3.90 -1.00
CA ILE A 423 -7.78 -3.09 -1.46
C ILE A 423 -8.28 -1.77 -2.07
N PRO A 424 -8.98 -0.91 -1.29
CA PRO A 424 -9.78 0.19 -1.84
C PRO A 424 -8.94 1.28 -2.50
N TYR A 425 -7.69 1.47 -2.04
CA TYR A 425 -6.82 2.51 -2.57
C TYR A 425 -6.23 2.16 -3.95
N PHE A 426 -5.69 0.95 -4.11
CA PHE A 426 -4.97 0.59 -5.34
C PHE A 426 -5.83 -0.14 -6.35
N PHE A 427 -6.87 -0.86 -5.93
CA PHE A 427 -7.60 -1.71 -6.85
C PHE A 427 -8.26 -0.90 -7.97
N GLY A 428 -8.82 0.28 -7.69
CA GLY A 428 -9.38 1.13 -8.74
C GLY A 428 -8.36 1.54 -9.82
N ILE A 429 -7.07 1.59 -9.49
CA ILE A 429 -5.98 1.89 -10.44
C ILE A 429 -5.62 0.63 -11.25
N GLN A 430 -5.57 -0.52 -10.59
CA GLN A 430 -5.35 -1.81 -11.26
C GLN A 430 -6.51 -2.12 -12.21
N LEU A 431 -7.75 -1.86 -11.77
CA LEU A 431 -8.98 -1.97 -12.53
C LEU A 431 -8.95 -1.14 -13.81
N LEU A 432 -8.50 0.11 -13.69
CA LEU A 432 -8.28 1.02 -14.81
C LEU A 432 -7.28 0.42 -15.81
N GLN A 433 -6.12 -0.04 -15.34
CA GLN A 433 -5.08 -0.63 -16.20
C GLN A 433 -5.57 -1.86 -16.96
N GLY A 434 -6.25 -2.80 -16.27
CA GLY A 434 -6.83 -3.97 -16.92
C GLY A 434 -7.95 -3.65 -17.92
N SER A 435 -8.59 -2.50 -17.77
CA SER A 435 -9.73 -2.10 -18.61
C SER A 435 -9.34 -1.40 -19.91
N PHE A 436 -8.11 -0.91 -20.07
CA PHE A 436 -7.69 -0.18 -21.27
C PHE A 436 -7.74 -1.05 -22.54
N LEU A 437 -7.37 -2.33 -22.43
CA LEU A 437 -7.42 -3.25 -23.56
C LEU A 437 -8.86 -3.58 -23.96
N LEU A 438 -9.78 -3.77 -23.00
CA LEU A 438 -11.21 -3.93 -23.28
C LEU A 438 -11.78 -2.70 -24.00
N LEU A 439 -11.42 -1.49 -23.54
CA LEU A 439 -11.82 -0.25 -24.19
C LEU A 439 -11.33 -0.20 -25.65
N LEU A 440 -10.06 -0.56 -25.90
CA LEU A 440 -9.52 -0.65 -27.26
C LEU A 440 -10.34 -1.62 -28.13
N ILE A 441 -10.60 -2.83 -27.63
CA ILE A 441 -11.30 -3.88 -28.38
C ILE A 441 -12.72 -3.41 -28.73
N VAL A 442 -13.47 -2.86 -27.77
CA VAL A 442 -14.81 -2.31 -28.00
C VAL A 442 -14.78 -1.14 -28.98
N GLU A 443 -13.78 -0.27 -28.88
CA GLU A 443 -13.64 0.85 -29.83
C GLU A 443 -13.28 0.41 -31.25
N ARG A 444 -12.61 -0.74 -31.42
CA ARG A 444 -12.27 -1.27 -32.74
C ARG A 444 -13.41 -2.06 -33.36
N LEU A 445 -14.04 -2.95 -32.59
CA LEU A 445 -15.12 -3.81 -33.07
C LEU A 445 -16.45 -3.08 -33.20
N GLN A 446 -16.71 -2.07 -32.34
CA GLN A 446 -17.95 -1.27 -32.38
C GLN A 446 -19.20 -2.18 -32.38
N LYS A 447 -20.03 -2.10 -33.43
CA LYS A 447 -21.26 -2.89 -33.57
C LYS A 447 -21.00 -4.39 -33.76
N GLU A 448 -19.77 -4.77 -34.09
CA GLU A 448 -19.34 -6.16 -34.25
C GLU A 448 -18.79 -6.74 -32.93
N ALA A 449 -18.77 -5.96 -31.84
CA ALA A 449 -18.37 -6.46 -30.54
C ALA A 449 -19.38 -7.50 -30.04
N GLY A 450 -18.93 -8.74 -29.87
CA GLY A 450 -19.77 -9.81 -29.35
C GLY A 450 -20.16 -9.61 -27.88
N ASP A 451 -21.23 -10.30 -27.46
CA ASP A 451 -21.80 -10.16 -26.11
C ASP A 451 -20.80 -10.47 -24.99
N GLY A 452 -19.86 -11.40 -25.19
CA GLY A 452 -18.82 -11.71 -24.20
C GLY A 452 -17.94 -10.50 -23.86
N ILE A 453 -17.54 -9.71 -24.87
CA ILE A 453 -16.73 -8.51 -24.68
C ILE A 453 -17.56 -7.41 -24.02
N LEU A 454 -18.82 -7.24 -24.46
CA LEU A 454 -19.71 -6.23 -23.86
C LEU A 454 -20.02 -6.56 -22.40
N ASN A 455 -20.24 -7.83 -22.06
CA ASN A 455 -20.44 -8.29 -20.68
C ASN A 455 -19.19 -8.07 -19.83
N ALA A 456 -18.00 -8.38 -20.35
CA ALA A 456 -16.74 -8.07 -19.67
C ALA A 456 -16.60 -6.57 -19.35
N CYS A 457 -16.95 -5.70 -20.30
CA CYS A 457 -16.98 -4.25 -20.04
C CYS A 457 -18.00 -3.85 -18.96
N GLU A 458 -19.19 -4.46 -18.93
CA GLU A 458 -20.19 -4.19 -17.88
C GLU A 458 -19.71 -4.64 -16.50
N VAL A 459 -19.02 -5.77 -16.40
CA VAL A 459 -18.37 -6.21 -15.15
C VAL A 459 -17.35 -5.17 -14.68
N MET A 460 -16.47 -4.69 -15.57
CA MET A 460 -15.50 -3.63 -15.25
C MET A 460 -16.17 -2.31 -14.84
N ILE A 461 -17.27 -1.93 -15.49
CA ILE A 461 -18.05 -0.74 -15.14
C ILE A 461 -18.62 -0.89 -13.74
N ARG A 462 -19.28 -2.01 -13.42
CA ARG A 462 -19.84 -2.29 -12.08
C ARG A 462 -18.77 -2.22 -11.00
N ALA A 463 -17.62 -2.85 -11.22
CA ALA A 463 -16.50 -2.78 -10.29
C ALA A 463 -15.92 -1.36 -10.15
N THR A 464 -15.88 -0.59 -11.23
CA THR A 464 -15.45 0.82 -11.15
C THR A 464 -16.46 1.65 -10.35
N GLU A 465 -17.75 1.35 -10.45
CA GLU A 465 -18.80 2.00 -9.67
C GLU A 465 -18.68 1.67 -8.17
N SER A 466 -18.44 0.41 -7.80
CA SER A 466 -18.14 0.02 -6.42
C SER A 466 -16.88 0.73 -5.90
N CYS A 467 -15.80 0.78 -6.68
CA CYS A 467 -14.58 1.53 -6.32
C CYS A 467 -14.89 3.00 -6.01
N VAL A 468 -15.71 3.67 -6.84
CA VAL A 468 -16.04 5.09 -6.66
C VAL A 468 -16.85 5.35 -5.39
N VAL A 469 -17.70 4.40 -4.99
CA VAL A 469 -18.46 4.50 -3.74
C VAL A 469 -17.53 4.36 -2.54
N THR A 470 -16.58 3.42 -2.60
CA THR A 470 -15.65 3.14 -1.49
C THR A 470 -14.53 4.17 -1.38
N LEU A 471 -13.94 4.58 -2.50
CA LEU A 471 -12.94 5.63 -2.57
C LEU A 471 -13.12 6.48 -3.84
N ASN A 472 -13.86 7.58 -3.70
CA ASN A 472 -14.14 8.48 -4.81
C ASN A 472 -12.89 9.23 -5.28
N THR A 473 -12.50 9.00 -6.52
CA THR A 473 -11.41 9.72 -7.20
C THR A 473 -11.87 10.22 -8.56
N GLU A 474 -11.33 11.35 -9.01
CA GLU A 474 -11.67 11.93 -10.30
C GLU A 474 -11.41 10.98 -11.49
N TYR A 475 -10.26 10.30 -11.50
CA TYR A 475 -9.88 9.43 -12.61
C TYR A 475 -10.84 8.25 -12.81
N GLN A 476 -11.35 7.65 -11.73
CA GLN A 476 -12.33 6.56 -11.81
C GLN A 476 -13.66 7.04 -12.40
N ARG A 477 -14.16 8.21 -11.96
CA ARG A 477 -15.40 8.80 -12.47
C ARG A 477 -15.29 9.09 -13.97
N ASN A 478 -14.17 9.68 -14.38
CA ASN A 478 -13.86 10.01 -15.76
C ASN A 478 -13.76 8.73 -16.62
N PHE A 479 -13.03 7.72 -16.16
CA PHE A 479 -12.89 6.46 -16.89
C PHE A 479 -14.21 5.71 -17.03
N ARG A 480 -15.00 5.61 -15.96
CA ARG A 480 -16.35 5.04 -16.00
C ARG A 480 -17.20 5.67 -17.11
N GLN A 481 -17.16 7.00 -17.23
CA GLN A 481 -17.90 7.71 -18.27
C GLN A 481 -17.40 7.36 -19.67
N VAL A 482 -16.08 7.24 -19.85
CA VAL A 482 -15.46 6.81 -21.12
C VAL A 482 -15.92 5.41 -21.50
N MET A 483 -15.79 4.43 -20.59
CA MET A 483 -16.17 3.04 -20.85
C MET A 483 -17.67 2.90 -21.15
N ARG A 484 -18.55 3.53 -20.35
CA ARG A 484 -20.01 3.53 -20.60
C ARG A 484 -20.36 4.13 -21.95
N SER A 485 -19.66 5.20 -22.36
CA SER A 485 -19.84 5.80 -23.68
C SER A 485 -19.46 4.83 -24.79
N ALA A 486 -18.34 4.10 -24.65
CA ALA A 486 -17.88 3.12 -25.63
C ALA A 486 -18.84 1.94 -25.78
N VAL A 487 -19.29 1.36 -24.66
CA VAL A 487 -20.26 0.25 -24.66
C VAL A 487 -21.60 0.69 -25.27
N ALA A 488 -22.11 1.87 -24.91
CA ALA A 488 -23.36 2.37 -25.49
C ALA A 488 -23.28 2.56 -27.01
N GLN A 489 -22.13 3.03 -27.51
CA GLN A 489 -21.89 3.18 -28.94
C GLN A 489 -21.79 1.82 -29.65
N ALA A 490 -21.09 0.85 -29.05
CA ALA A 490 -21.01 -0.52 -29.56
C ALA A 490 -22.40 -1.19 -29.65
N ARG A 491 -23.29 -0.90 -28.68
CA ARG A 491 -24.71 -1.29 -28.73
C ARG A 491 -25.57 -0.51 -29.74
N GLY A 492 -24.98 0.37 -30.53
CA GLY A 492 -25.67 1.07 -31.61
C GLY A 492 -26.31 2.41 -31.24
N ARG A 493 -25.98 3.01 -30.08
CA ARG A 493 -26.47 4.36 -29.73
C ARG A 493 -26.05 5.36 -30.81
N PRO A 494 -26.97 6.14 -31.40
CA PRO A 494 -26.64 7.10 -32.45
C PRO A 494 -25.92 8.30 -31.85
N VAL A 495 -24.67 8.50 -32.24
CA VAL A 495 -23.80 9.57 -31.75
C VAL A 495 -22.82 10.00 -32.83
N ASN A 496 -22.32 11.24 -32.75
CA ASN A 496 -21.26 11.71 -33.62
C ASN A 496 -19.93 11.00 -33.28
N TYR A 497 -19.52 10.07 -34.16
CA TYR A 497 -18.36 9.20 -33.96
C TYR A 497 -17.06 9.97 -33.72
N SER A 498 -16.79 11.00 -34.52
CA SER A 498 -15.53 11.75 -34.45
C SER A 498 -15.44 12.56 -33.17
N GLU A 499 -16.52 13.22 -32.78
CA GLU A 499 -16.61 14.05 -31.58
C GLU A 499 -16.45 13.24 -30.30
N ILE A 500 -17.16 12.11 -30.19
CA ILE A 500 -17.07 11.25 -29.01
C ILE A 500 -15.69 10.61 -28.89
N ARG A 501 -15.12 10.14 -30.01
CA ARG A 501 -13.76 9.59 -30.01
C ARG A 501 -12.74 10.64 -29.58
N HIS A 502 -12.88 11.88 -30.06
CA HIS A 502 -12.02 12.99 -29.64
C HIS A 502 -12.15 13.28 -28.14
N ARG A 503 -13.38 13.32 -27.61
CA ARG A 503 -13.65 13.53 -26.19
C ARG A 503 -13.06 12.43 -25.31
N ARG A 504 -13.23 11.15 -25.67
CA ARG A 504 -12.64 10.04 -24.91
C ARG A 504 -11.12 10.12 -24.91
N LYS A 505 -10.52 10.38 -26.08
CA LYS A 505 -9.08 10.56 -26.19
C LYS A 505 -8.58 11.72 -25.33
N ALA A 506 -9.31 12.84 -25.27
CA ALA A 506 -8.97 13.98 -24.42
C ALA A 506 -8.99 13.60 -22.92
N VAL A 507 -9.99 12.85 -22.47
CA VAL A 507 -10.06 12.36 -21.08
C VAL A 507 -8.92 11.39 -20.78
N LEU A 508 -8.63 10.44 -21.66
CA LEU A 508 -7.52 9.49 -21.48
C LEU A 508 -6.15 10.18 -21.56
N ALA A 509 -6.04 11.28 -22.29
CA ALA A 509 -4.80 12.05 -22.40
C ALA A 509 -4.41 12.76 -21.10
N LEU A 510 -5.32 12.87 -20.13
CA LEU A 510 -5.00 13.31 -18.77
C LEU A 510 -4.10 12.29 -18.05
N TYR A 511 -4.20 11.00 -18.37
CA TYR A 511 -3.49 9.92 -17.68
C TYR A 511 -2.55 9.20 -18.63
N ARG A 512 -1.28 9.63 -18.66
CA ARG A 512 -0.27 9.12 -19.61
C ARG A 512 0.78 8.27 -18.91
N TRP A 513 0.93 7.02 -19.34
CA TRP A 513 2.05 6.13 -18.97
C TRP A 513 3.14 6.14 -20.05
N THR A 514 3.51 7.35 -20.45
CA THR A 514 4.62 7.57 -21.38
C THR A 514 5.81 8.12 -20.62
N ARG A 515 6.97 8.17 -21.27
CA ARG A 515 8.18 8.77 -20.70
C ARG A 515 8.03 10.20 -20.15
N LYS A 516 7.09 10.98 -20.68
CA LYS A 516 6.80 12.35 -20.21
C LYS A 516 5.55 12.44 -19.33
N GLY A 517 4.82 11.34 -19.19
CA GLY A 517 3.59 11.27 -18.43
C GLY A 517 3.84 10.79 -17.00
N THR A 518 2.95 11.19 -16.10
CA THR A 518 3.04 10.92 -14.66
C THR A 518 2.01 9.89 -14.20
N GLY A 519 1.42 9.13 -15.14
CA GLY A 519 0.32 8.22 -14.83
C GLY A 519 -0.86 8.96 -14.24
N LEU A 520 -1.21 8.65 -12.99
CA LEU A 520 -2.26 9.31 -12.21
C LEU A 520 -1.78 10.42 -11.26
N ALA A 521 -0.48 10.73 -11.23
CA ALA A 521 0.03 11.87 -10.46
C ALA A 521 -0.20 13.17 -11.24
N LEU A 522 -1.44 13.66 -11.19
CA LEU A 522 -1.84 14.97 -11.70
C LEU A 522 -1.73 16.06 -10.64
#